data_AF-A0A0L6ZDY5-F1
#
_entry.id   AF-A0A0L6ZDY5-F1
#
_cell.length_a   1.000
_cell.length_b   1.000
_cell.length_c   1.000
_cell.angle_alpha   90.00
_cell.angle_beta   90.00
_cell.angle_gamma   90.00
#
_symmetry.space_group_name_H-M   'P 1'
#
loop_
_entity.id
_entity.type
_entity.pdbx_description
1 polymer ?
#
loop_
_entity_poly.entity_id
_entity_poly.type
_entity_poly.pdbx_seq_one_letter_code
_entity_poly.pdbx_strand_id
1 'polypeptide(L)' 'MILEDILQDNFMEYREVYKKADEKGMTKNEVKAEKDKLGIKTITLVNGDERLWLWYIPKNVWNKFSLKQ' A
#
# COMPACT_ATOMS: atom_id res chain seq x y z
N MET A 1 4.30 -10.95 -4.53
CA MET A 1 4.14 -9.87 -5.53
C MET A 1 4.91 -8.65 -5.02
N ILE A 2 5.48 -7.79 -5.87
CA ILE A 2 6.40 -6.72 -5.44
C ILE A 2 5.72 -5.74 -4.47
N LEU A 3 4.49 -5.33 -4.73
CA LEU A 3 3.72 -4.45 -3.85
C LEU A 3 3.31 -5.13 -2.54
N GLU A 4 3.11 -6.44 -2.57
CA GLU A 4 2.86 -7.22 -1.35
C GLU A 4 4.08 -7.27 -0.44
N ASP A 5 5.29 -7.35 -1.01
CA ASP A 5 6.55 -7.25 -0.27
C ASP A 5 6.84 -5.82 0.23
N ILE A 6 6.44 -4.80 -0.53
CA ILE A 6 6.59 -3.38 -0.11
C ILE A 6 5.64 -3.03 1.05
N LEU A 7 4.36 -3.41 0.94
CA LEU A 7 3.34 -3.05 1.92
C LEU A 7 3.28 -3.98 3.12
N GLN A 8 3.60 -5.27 2.91
CA GLN A 8 3.53 -6.31 3.93
C GLN A 8 2.18 -6.25 4.67
N ASP A 9 2.21 -6.03 5.98
CA ASP A 9 1.05 -5.93 6.87
C ASP A 9 0.85 -4.52 7.44
N ASN A 10 1.38 -3.50 6.76
CA ASN A 10 1.40 -2.12 7.25
C ASN A 10 0.76 -1.11 6.26
N PHE A 11 0.64 0.13 6.72
CA PHE A 11 0.25 1.28 5.92
C PHE A 11 1.50 2.00 5.41
N MET A 12 1.50 2.41 4.13
CA MET A 12 2.60 3.17 3.54
C MET A 12 2.08 4.31 2.67
N GLU A 13 2.75 5.46 2.70
CA GLU A 13 2.40 6.60 1.87
C GLU A 13 2.57 6.27 0.37
N TYR A 14 1.62 6.68 -0.48
CA TYR A 14 1.56 6.20 -1.86
C TYR A 14 2.80 6.58 -2.69
N ARG A 15 3.41 7.75 -2.49
CA ARG A 15 4.64 8.18 -3.19
C ARG A 15 5.81 7.29 -2.80
N GLU A 16 5.92 6.91 -1.53
CA GLU A 16 6.93 5.96 -1.08
C GLU A 16 6.74 4.57 -1.70
N VAL A 17 5.49 4.12 -1.86
CA VAL A 17 5.20 2.87 -2.58
C VAL A 17 5.66 2.95 -4.03
N TYR A 18 5.36 4.05 -4.74
CA TYR A 18 5.79 4.25 -6.12
C TYR A 18 7.32 4.32 -6.24
N LYS A 19 7.99 5.01 -5.32
CA LYS A 19 9.46 5.09 -5.27
C LYS A 19 10.08 3.70 -5.12
N LYS A 20 9.61 2.90 -4.15
CA LYS A 20 10.11 1.54 -3.93
C LYS A 20 9.80 0.59 -5.08
N ALA A 21 8.67 0.78 -5.76
CA ALA A 21 8.32 0.00 -6.93
C ALA A 21 9.24 0.33 -8.12
N ASP A 22 9.55 1.61 -8.32
CA ASP A 22 10.49 2.10 -9.33
C ASP A 22 11.92 1.57 -9.07
N GLU A 23 12.38 1.60 -7.82
CA GLU A 23 13.65 0.99 -7.37
C GLU A 23 13.72 -0.53 -7.67
N LYS A 24 12.58 -1.19 -7.80
CA LYS A 24 12.44 -2.61 -8.16
C LYS A 24 12.14 -2.84 -9.65
N GLY A 25 12.21 -1.79 -10.47
CA GLY A 25 12.02 -1.84 -11.92
C GLY A 25 10.58 -1.90 -12.40
N MET A 26 9.59 -1.57 -11.54
CA MET A 26 8.19 -1.52 -11.95
C MET A 26 7.82 -0.19 -12.60
N THR A 27 7.11 -0.26 -13.71
CA THR A 27 6.44 0.91 -14.29
C THR A 27 5.18 1.28 -13.51
N LYS A 28 4.74 2.53 -13.67
CA LYS A 28 3.47 3.01 -13.06
C LYS A 28 2.25 2.17 -13.49
N ASN A 29 2.26 1.64 -14.71
CA ASN A 29 1.18 0.80 -15.22
C ASN A 29 1.16 -0.57 -14.53
N GLU A 30 2.32 -1.18 -14.33
CA GLU A 30 2.45 -2.43 -13.57
C GLU A 30 2.04 -2.23 -12.11
N VAL A 31 2.44 -1.12 -11.48
CA VAL A 31 1.99 -0.77 -10.12
C VAL A 31 0.46 -0.68 -10.06
N LYS A 32 -0.18 -0.06 -11.05
CA LYS A 32 -1.64 0.06 -11.08
C LYS A 32 -2.32 -1.30 -11.26
N ALA A 33 -1.84 -2.12 -12.20
CA ALA A 33 -2.37 -3.47 -12.44
C ALA A 33 -2.20 -4.37 -11.19
N GLU A 34 -1.05 -4.28 -10.53
CA GLU A 34 -0.77 -5.03 -9.32
C GLU A 34 -1.59 -4.53 -8.12
N LYS A 35 -1.79 -3.22 -8.00
CA LYS A 35 -2.67 -2.61 -7.01
C LYS A 35 -4.09 -3.16 -7.09
N ASP A 36 -4.64 -3.21 -8.31
CA ASP A 36 -5.98 -3.71 -8.57
C ASP A 36 -6.07 -5.22 -8.29
N LYS A 37 -5.06 -5.99 -8.72
CA LYS A 37 -4.98 -7.44 -8.49
C LYS A 37 -4.88 -7.81 -7.00
N LEU A 38 -4.10 -7.06 -6.22
CA LEU A 38 -3.92 -7.31 -4.78
C LEU A 38 -5.08 -6.72 -3.93
N GLY A 39 -5.97 -5.95 -4.53
CA GLY A 39 -7.05 -5.28 -3.80
C GLY A 39 -6.54 -4.22 -2.81
N ILE A 40 -5.43 -3.56 -3.12
CA ILE A 40 -4.84 -2.51 -2.27
C ILE A 40 -5.84 -1.36 -2.14
N LYS A 41 -6.08 -0.93 -0.89
CA LYS A 41 -6.97 0.19 -0.57
C LYS A 41 -6.18 1.40 -0.12
N THR A 42 -6.82 2.56 -0.20
CA THR A 42 -6.26 3.84 0.22
C THR A 42 -7.05 4.36 1.41
N ILE A 43 -6.37 4.75 2.47
CA ILE A 43 -6.89 5.61 3.54
C ILE A 43 -6.36 7.02 3.32
N THR A 44 -7.26 8.00 3.42
CA THR A 44 -6.90 9.42 3.40
C THR A 44 -6.86 9.90 4.85
N LEU A 45 -5.69 10.33 5.31
CA LEU A 45 -5.55 11.06 6.56
C LEU A 45 -5.59 12.55 6.26
N VAL A 46 -6.42 13.27 7.02
CA VAL A 46 -6.58 14.71 6.89
C VAL A 46 -6.26 15.35 8.24
N ASN A 47 -5.32 16.30 8.25
CA ASN A 47 -4.96 17.10 9.41
C ASN A 47 -4.96 18.58 9.03
N GLY A 48 -6.09 19.26 9.22
CA GLY A 48 -6.31 20.60 8.66
C GLY A 48 -6.21 20.56 7.13
N ASP A 49 -5.27 21.33 6.58
CA ASP A 49 -5.00 21.38 5.14
C ASP A 49 -4.08 20.25 4.65
N GLU A 50 -3.40 19.55 5.55
CA GLU A 50 -2.51 18.45 5.20
C GLU A 50 -3.30 17.19 4.85
N ARG A 51 -2.91 16.54 3.74
CA ARG A 51 -3.50 15.27 3.29
C ARG A 51 -2.41 14.24 3.03
N LEU A 52 -2.56 13.07 3.64
CA LEU A 52 -1.70 11.92 3.41
C LEU A 52 -2.53 10.76 2.85
N TRP A 53 -2.06 10.11 1.79
CA TRP A 53 -2.70 8.91 1.25
C TRP A 53 -1.88 7.68 1.57
N LEU A 54 -2.42 6.85 2.45
CA LEU A 54 -1.81 5.60 2.88
C LEU A 54 -2.41 4.43 2.11
N TRP A 55 -1.56 3.63 1.47
CA TRP A 55 -1.91 2.38 0.85
C TRP A 55 -1.71 1.22 1.83
N TYR A 56 -2.57 0.22 1.73
CA TYR A 56 -2.48 -1.00 2.53
C TYR A 56 -3.20 -2.17 1.84
N ILE A 57 -2.83 -3.39 2.21
CA ILE A 57 -3.51 -4.62 1.79
C ILE A 57 -4.48 -5.05 2.90
N PRO A 58 -5.81 -4.97 2.68
CA PRO A 58 -6.80 -5.23 3.75
C PRO A 58 -6.63 -6.59 4.43
N LYS A 59 -6.44 -7.67 3.64
CA LYS A 59 -6.24 -9.02 4.18
C LYS A 59 -5.02 -9.09 5.12
N ASN A 60 -3.91 -8.43 4.79
CA ASN A 60 -2.67 -8.52 5.56
C ASN A 60 -2.78 -7.73 6.86
N VAL A 61 -3.30 -6.51 6.78
CA VAL A 61 -3.58 -5.68 7.96
C VAL A 61 -4.56 -6.40 8.89
N TRP A 62 -5.66 -6.94 8.35
CA TRP A 62 -6.62 -7.69 9.15
C TRP A 62 -5.98 -8.88 9.85
N ASN A 63 -5.18 -9.68 9.15
CA ASN A 63 -4.50 -10.85 9.73
C ASN A 63 -3.55 -10.45 10.88
N LYS A 64 -2.83 -9.34 10.76
CA LYS A 64 -1.95 -8.82 11.83
C LYS A 64 -2.69 -8.51 13.13
N PHE A 65 -3.91 -7.98 13.02
CA PHE A 65 -4.70 -7.56 14.19
C PHE A 65 -5.69 -8.62 14.68
N SER A 66 -6.13 -9.53 13.82
CA SER A 66 -7.08 -10.60 14.17
C SER A 66 -6.42 -11.80 14.85
N LEU A 67 -5.15 -12.10 14.55
CA LEU A 67 -4.39 -13.17 15.21
C LEU A 67 -3.89 -12.83 16.62
N LYS A 68 -4.23 -11.65 17.15
CA LYS A 68 -3.87 -11.19 18.50
C LYS A 68 -5.00 -11.36 19.53
N GLN A 69 -5.96 -12.26 19.31
CA GLN A 69 -6.98 -12.64 20.30
C GLN A 69 -6.65 -13.97 20.96
#